data_AF-A0A529FCN8-F1
#
_entry.id   AF-A0A529FCN8-F1
#
_cell.length_a   1.000
_cell.length_b   1.000
_cell.length_c   1.000
_cell.angle_alpha   90.00
_cell.angle_beta   90.00
_cell.angle_gamma   90.00
#
_symmetry.space_group_name_H-M   'P 1'
#
loop_
_entity.id
_entity.type
_entity.pdbx_description
1 polymer ?
#
loop_
_entity_poly.entity_id
_entity_poly.type
_entity_poly.pdbx_seq_one_letter_code
_entity_poly.pdbx_strand_id
1 'polypeptide(L)'
;YYVPFLLPGETRAALQWSPTEGLTTSGNLTYTPESGTDWKDVDPSKYDNIIDAFHNEAVYKAAQTVLGDTMPDMATSLLVGGGTENTASGAFYATGCVPHDCGGNDGFMAVDPVKHKVYFARRGDNGEPQGWPDLK
;
A
#
# COMPACT_ATOMS: atom_id res chain seq x y z
N TYR A 1 10.25 23.39 -6.07
CA TYR A 1 9.07 22.54 -5.85
C TYR A 1 9.41 21.47 -4.83
N TYR A 2 8.46 21.14 -3.97
CA TYR A 2 8.49 20.02 -3.04
C TYR A 2 7.44 19.03 -3.52
N VAL A 3 7.89 17.89 -4.04
CA VAL A 3 7.03 16.81 -4.51
C VAL A 3 6.86 15.84 -3.34
N PRO A 4 5.64 15.61 -2.84
CA PRO A 4 5.41 14.66 -1.76
C PRO A 4 5.72 13.24 -2.20
N PHE A 5 6.25 12.43 -1.30
CA PHE A 5 6.18 10.98 -1.41
C PHE A 5 4.73 10.57 -1.11
N LEU A 6 4.11 9.85 -2.04
CA LEU A 6 2.71 9.43 -1.95
C LEU A 6 2.67 7.93 -1.70
N LEU A 7 1.92 7.53 -0.67
CA LEU A 7 1.58 6.13 -0.46
C LEU A 7 0.39 5.72 -1.35
N PRO A 8 0.21 4.41 -1.60
CA PRO A 8 -1.00 3.90 -2.25
C PRO A 8 -2.28 4.51 -1.66
N GLY A 9 -3.13 5.05 -2.53
CA GLY A 9 -4.40 5.70 -2.16
C GLY A 9 -4.28 7.18 -1.74
N GLU A 10 -3.07 7.73 -1.59
CA GLU A 10 -2.91 9.11 -1.12
C GLU A 10 -3.08 10.15 -2.22
N THR A 11 -3.58 11.32 -1.80
CA THR A 11 -3.48 12.59 -2.51
C THR A 11 -2.90 13.64 -1.59
N ARG A 12 -1.81 14.31 -1.98
CA ARG A 12 -1.15 15.36 -1.19
C ARG A 12 -0.81 16.58 -2.04
N ALA A 13 -0.69 17.72 -1.39
CA ALA A 13 -0.30 18.97 -2.04
C ALA A 13 1.17 18.92 -2.47
N ALA A 14 1.44 19.21 -3.74
CA ALA A 14 2.76 19.61 -4.21
C ALA A 14 2.98 21.08 -3.84
N LEU A 15 4.10 21.37 -3.18
CA LEU A 15 4.38 22.71 -2.68
C LEU A 15 5.42 23.40 -3.55
N GLN A 16 5.39 24.72 -3.58
CA GLN A 16 6.42 25.55 -4.18
C GLN A 16 6.78 26.66 -3.19
N TRP A 17 8.04 27.10 -3.22
CA TRP A 17 8.49 28.19 -2.37
C TRP A 17 9.14 29.27 -3.23
N SER A 18 8.82 30.53 -2.96
CA SER A 18 9.50 31.69 -3.51
C SER A 18 9.81 32.72 -2.41
N PRO A 19 10.85 33.56 -2.57
CA PRO A 19 11.16 34.60 -1.57
C PRO A 19 10.02 35.61 -1.34
N THR A 20 9.17 35.82 -2.34
CA THR A 20 8.07 36.80 -2.29
C THR A 20 6.77 36.23 -1.76
N GLU A 21 6.47 34.96 -2.02
CA GLU A 21 5.17 34.35 -1.71
C GLU A 21 5.26 33.32 -0.58
N GLY A 22 6.47 32.96 -0.14
CA GLY A 22 6.67 31.90 0.84
C GLY A 22 6.28 30.53 0.28
N LEU A 23 5.91 29.60 1.17
CA LEU A 23 5.49 28.25 0.80
C LEU A 23 4.02 28.25 0.38
N THR A 24 3.75 27.89 -0.88
CA THR A 24 2.41 27.84 -1.47
C THR A 24 2.13 26.48 -2.08
N THR A 25 0.85 26.14 -2.24
CA THR A 25 0.43 24.93 -2.95
C THR A 25 0.48 25.17 -4.45
N SER A 26 1.24 24.35 -5.17
CA SER A 26 1.31 24.35 -6.63
C SER A 26 0.23 23.48 -7.28
N GLY A 27 -0.36 22.55 -6.53
CA GLY A 27 -1.39 21.62 -7.00
C GLY A 27 -1.48 20.40 -6.09
N ASN A 28 -2.37 19.47 -6.41
CA ASN A 28 -2.47 18.17 -5.73
C ASN A 28 -1.91 17.07 -6.63
N LEU A 29 -1.19 16.13 -6.05
CA LEU A 29 -0.71 14.91 -6.70
C LEU A 29 -1.35 13.71 -6.03
N THR A 30 -1.70 12.71 -6.83
CA THR A 30 -2.33 11.47 -6.40
C THR A 30 -1.44 10.29 -6.78
N TYR A 31 -1.34 9.30 -5.89
CA TYR A 31 -0.61 8.07 -6.18
C TYR A 31 -1.17 7.42 -7.45
N THR A 32 -0.29 7.01 -8.35
CA THR A 32 -0.66 6.32 -9.59
C THR A 32 0.23 5.09 -9.73
N PRO A 33 -0.33 3.88 -9.82
CA PRO A 33 0.45 2.67 -10.08
C PRO A 33 1.06 2.70 -11.49
N GLU A 34 1.98 1.78 -11.79
CA GLU A 34 2.56 1.62 -13.12
C GLU A 34 1.49 1.18 -14.12
N SER A 35 1.16 2.07 -15.05
CA SER A 35 0.08 1.86 -16.02
C SER A 35 0.36 0.67 -16.95
N GLY A 36 -0.64 -0.16 -17.18
CA GLY A 36 -0.61 -1.28 -18.12
C GLY A 36 -0.06 -2.58 -17.53
N THR A 37 0.33 -2.59 -16.25
CA THR A 37 0.71 -3.82 -15.53
C THR A 37 -0.52 -4.60 -15.08
N ASP A 38 -0.46 -5.93 -15.18
CA ASP A 38 -1.55 -6.83 -14.85
C ASP A 38 -1.06 -7.99 -13.95
N TRP A 39 -1.95 -8.89 -13.52
CA TRP A 39 -1.65 -10.01 -12.63
C TRP A 39 -0.52 -10.92 -13.11
N LYS A 40 -0.36 -11.08 -14.43
CA LYS A 40 0.74 -11.83 -15.05
C LYS A 40 2.12 -11.19 -14.84
N ASP A 41 2.15 -9.90 -14.50
CA ASP A 41 3.38 -9.12 -14.29
C ASP A 41 3.77 -9.07 -12.80
N VAL A 42 2.98 -9.70 -11.93
CA VAL A 42 3.28 -9.82 -10.50
C VAL A 42 4.44 -10.81 -10.30
N ASP A 43 5.51 -10.33 -9.68
CA ASP A 43 6.72 -11.10 -9.44
C ASP A 43 7.28 -10.77 -8.04
N PRO A 44 6.94 -11.56 -7.01
CA PRO A 44 7.36 -11.28 -5.64
C PRO A 44 8.88 -11.33 -5.43
N SER A 45 9.63 -11.95 -6.34
CA SER A 45 11.09 -12.00 -6.25
C SER A 45 11.77 -10.65 -6.52
N LYS A 46 11.03 -9.68 -7.07
CA LYS A 46 11.49 -8.31 -7.34
C LYS A 46 11.12 -7.31 -6.26
N TYR A 47 10.37 -7.72 -5.24
CA TYR A 47 9.89 -6.82 -4.20
C TYR A 47 10.88 -6.79 -3.04
N ASP A 48 11.27 -5.58 -2.65
CA ASP A 48 12.02 -5.38 -1.41
C ASP A 48 11.06 -5.53 -0.21
N ASN A 49 9.83 -5.04 -0.36
CA ASN A 49 8.76 -5.13 0.62
C ASN A 49 7.40 -5.42 -0.05
N ILE A 50 6.46 -6.02 0.69
CA ILE A 50 5.12 -6.34 0.15
C ILE A 50 4.36 -5.11 -0.39
N ILE A 51 4.65 -3.91 0.14
CA ILE A 51 4.05 -2.65 -0.34
C ILE A 51 4.40 -2.35 -1.80
N ASP A 52 5.51 -2.90 -2.33
CA ASP A 52 5.90 -2.74 -3.74
C ASP A 52 4.89 -3.39 -4.69
N ALA A 53 4.08 -4.33 -4.21
CA ALA A 53 2.99 -4.92 -5.00
C ALA A 53 1.94 -3.88 -5.43
N PHE A 54 1.80 -2.75 -4.72
CA PHE A 54 0.90 -1.66 -5.13
C PHE A 54 1.40 -0.88 -6.35
N HIS A 55 2.65 -1.07 -6.79
CA HIS A 55 3.10 -0.51 -8.07
C HIS A 55 2.40 -1.19 -9.26
N ASN A 56 1.95 -2.45 -9.11
CA ASN A 56 1.18 -3.13 -10.13
C ASN A 56 -0.27 -2.61 -10.16
N GLU A 57 -0.74 -2.18 -11.34
CA GLU A 57 -2.04 -1.54 -11.52
C GLU A 57 -3.21 -2.47 -11.19
N ALA A 58 -3.14 -3.75 -11.56
CA ALA A 58 -4.19 -4.71 -11.25
C ALA A 58 -4.29 -5.00 -9.74
N VAL A 59 -3.15 -5.15 -9.06
CA VAL A 59 -3.08 -5.30 -7.60
C VAL A 59 -3.61 -4.05 -6.90
N TYR A 60 -3.18 -2.86 -7.34
CA TYR A 60 -3.65 -1.58 -6.80
C TYR A 60 -5.16 -1.44 -6.91
N LYS A 61 -5.75 -1.70 -8.08
CA LYS A 61 -7.21 -1.62 -8.30
C LYS A 61 -7.98 -2.63 -7.46
N ALA A 62 -7.46 -3.86 -7.35
CA ALA A 62 -8.06 -4.88 -6.50
C ALA A 62 -8.03 -4.47 -5.02
N ALA A 63 -6.93 -3.89 -4.57
CA ALA A 63 -6.81 -3.38 -3.21
C ALA A 63 -7.72 -2.17 -2.99
N GLN A 64 -7.87 -1.27 -3.97
CA GLN A 64 -8.75 -0.10 -3.85
C GLN A 64 -10.20 -0.52 -3.72
N THR A 65 -10.60 -1.58 -4.44
CA THR A 65 -11.94 -2.17 -4.34
C THR A 65 -12.22 -2.73 -2.95
N VAL A 66 -11.20 -3.27 -2.28
CA VAL A 66 -11.33 -3.98 -1.00
C VAL A 66 -11.16 -3.06 0.20
N LEU A 67 -10.19 -2.14 0.14
CA LEU A 67 -9.84 -1.24 1.24
C LEU A 67 -10.57 0.11 1.18
N GLY A 68 -10.93 0.57 -0.03
CA GLY A 68 -11.51 1.90 -0.23
C GLY A 68 -10.65 2.99 0.42
N ASP A 69 -11.29 3.84 1.23
CA ASP A 69 -10.66 4.98 1.90
C ASP A 69 -9.63 4.57 2.97
N THR A 70 -9.58 3.30 3.39
CA THR A 70 -8.60 2.80 4.37
C THR A 70 -7.26 2.40 3.74
N MET A 71 -7.14 2.46 2.41
CA MET A 71 -5.93 2.08 1.70
C MET A 71 -4.66 2.83 2.17
N PRO A 72 -4.68 4.16 2.39
CA PRO A 72 -3.50 4.87 2.89
C PRO A 72 -3.02 4.37 4.26
N ASP A 73 -3.96 4.05 5.16
CA ASP A 73 -3.63 3.55 6.50
C ASP A 73 -3.05 2.13 6.43
N MET A 74 -3.62 1.28 5.59
CA MET A 74 -3.08 -0.05 5.32
C MET A 74 -1.67 0.04 4.71
N ALA A 75 -1.47 0.91 3.71
CA ALA A 75 -0.15 1.12 3.11
C ALA A 75 0.87 1.61 4.14
N THR A 76 0.48 2.54 5.02
CA THR A 76 1.32 3.01 6.13
C THR A 76 1.70 1.87 7.07
N SER A 77 0.77 0.96 7.33
CA SER A 77 0.96 -0.22 8.18
C SER A 77 1.87 -1.29 7.56
N LEU A 78 2.26 -1.14 6.29
CA LEU A 78 3.12 -2.06 5.55
C LEU A 78 4.49 -1.46 5.23
N LEU A 79 4.78 -0.23 5.67
CA LEU A 79 5.98 0.53 5.29
C LEU A 79 7.29 -0.06 5.83
N VAL A 80 7.27 -0.59 7.06
CA VAL A 80 8.43 -1.24 7.65
C VAL A 80 8.19 -2.74 7.65
N GLY A 81 8.84 -3.47 6.75
CA GLY A 81 8.68 -4.90 6.61
C GLY A 81 9.95 -5.56 6.10
N GLY A 82 9.84 -6.86 5.82
CA GLY A 82 10.83 -7.61 5.06
C GLY A 82 10.26 -8.09 3.72
N GLY A 83 11.05 -8.91 3.03
CA GLY A 83 10.63 -9.55 1.79
C GLY A 83 9.43 -10.49 1.98
N THR A 84 8.90 -10.99 0.86
CA THR A 84 7.67 -11.78 0.84
C THR A 84 7.91 -13.27 1.08
N GLU A 85 6.96 -13.94 1.73
CA GLU A 85 6.90 -15.40 1.85
C GLU A 85 5.94 -15.98 0.81
N ASN A 86 6.38 -17.04 0.11
CA ASN A 86 5.57 -17.74 -0.90
C ASN A 86 4.79 -18.91 -0.27
N THR A 87 3.57 -19.14 -0.74
CA THR A 87 2.76 -20.30 -0.38
C THR A 87 2.80 -21.36 -1.48
N ALA A 88 2.45 -22.60 -1.12
CA ALA A 88 2.33 -23.69 -2.10
C ALA A 88 1.23 -23.46 -3.16
N SER A 89 0.28 -22.54 -2.91
CA SER A 89 -0.78 -22.21 -3.86
C SER A 89 -0.37 -21.16 -4.90
N GLY A 90 0.85 -20.63 -4.82
CA GLY A 90 1.32 -19.54 -5.68
C GLY A 90 0.92 -18.14 -5.21
N ALA A 91 0.30 -18.03 -4.02
CA ALA A 91 0.12 -16.75 -3.36
C ALA A 91 1.39 -16.37 -2.60
N PHE A 92 1.54 -15.09 -2.25
CA PHE A 92 2.61 -14.62 -1.39
C PHE A 92 2.07 -13.60 -0.39
N TYR A 93 2.77 -13.44 0.72
CA TYR A 93 2.38 -12.52 1.78
C TYR A 93 3.58 -11.91 2.50
N ALA A 94 3.34 -10.83 3.22
CA ALA A 94 4.25 -10.38 4.27
C ALA A 94 3.48 -9.61 5.33
N THR A 95 4.15 -9.37 6.45
CA THR A 95 3.72 -8.39 7.46
C THR A 95 4.59 -7.13 7.37
N GLY A 96 4.04 -6.04 7.88
CA GLY A 96 4.78 -4.81 8.10
C GLY A 96 4.27 -4.08 9.33
N CYS A 97 4.89 -2.94 9.61
CA CYS A 97 4.51 -2.06 10.71
C CYS A 97 4.57 -0.59 10.28
N VAL A 98 3.92 0.26 11.07
CA VAL A 98 4.02 1.73 10.93
C VAL A 98 5.42 2.18 11.37
N PRO A 99 6.11 3.07 10.62
CA PRO A 99 7.42 3.57 11.01
C PRO A 99 7.43 4.17 12.41
N HIS A 100 8.34 3.69 13.26
CA HIS A 100 8.47 4.06 14.67
C HIS A 100 7.34 3.62 15.62
N ASP A 101 6.37 2.81 15.13
CA ASP A 101 5.22 2.31 15.91
C ASP A 101 4.95 0.81 15.65
N CYS A 102 6.03 0.02 15.54
CA CYS A 102 5.89 -1.44 15.47
C CYS A 102 5.23 -1.99 16.74
N GLY A 103 4.20 -2.82 16.57
CA GLY A 103 3.35 -3.38 17.62
C GLY A 103 2.06 -2.59 17.87
N GLY A 104 1.93 -1.38 17.32
CA GLY A 104 0.73 -0.56 17.39
C GLY A 104 -0.27 -0.96 16.30
N ASN A 105 0.06 -0.63 15.06
CA ASN A 105 -0.83 -0.72 13.90
C ASN A 105 -0.27 -1.63 12.82
N ASP A 106 0.25 -2.79 13.21
CA ASP A 106 0.92 -3.71 12.28
C ASP A 106 -0.04 -4.19 11.18
N GLY A 107 0.49 -4.27 9.96
CA GLY A 107 -0.22 -4.67 8.77
C GLY A 107 0.19 -6.05 8.28
N PHE A 108 -0.72 -6.67 7.54
CA PHE A 108 -0.53 -7.90 6.79
C PHE A 108 -1.13 -7.71 5.41
N MET A 109 -0.44 -8.19 4.38
CA MET A 109 -0.95 -8.25 3.03
C MET A 109 -0.60 -9.59 2.40
N ALA A 110 -1.56 -10.17 1.71
CA ALA A 110 -1.35 -11.31 0.82
C ALA A 110 -1.90 -11.02 -0.57
N VAL A 111 -1.21 -11.54 -1.58
CA VAL A 111 -1.58 -11.42 -2.99
C VAL A 111 -1.63 -12.83 -3.57
N ASP A 112 -2.76 -13.17 -4.18
CA ASP A 112 -2.96 -14.40 -4.94
C ASP A 112 -3.05 -14.05 -6.43
N PRO A 113 -1.91 -14.08 -7.17
CA PRO A 113 -1.89 -13.77 -8.58
C PRO A 113 -2.56 -14.85 -9.45
N VAL A 114 -2.87 -16.03 -8.90
CA VAL A 114 -3.60 -17.08 -9.64
C VAL A 114 -5.10 -16.82 -9.57
N LYS A 115 -5.61 -16.40 -8.41
CA LYS A 115 -7.03 -16.09 -8.20
C LYS A 115 -7.39 -14.62 -8.43
N HIS A 116 -6.40 -13.77 -8.69
CA HIS A 116 -6.56 -12.33 -8.83
C HIS A 116 -7.22 -11.72 -7.59
N LYS A 117 -6.67 -12.05 -6.42
CA LYS A 117 -7.18 -11.60 -5.11
C LYS A 117 -6.07 -10.98 -4.27
N VAL A 118 -6.49 -10.04 -3.44
CA VAL A 118 -5.68 -9.45 -2.38
C VAL A 118 -6.42 -9.62 -1.06
N TYR A 119 -5.65 -9.78 0.00
CA TYR A 119 -6.14 -9.93 1.36
C TYR A 119 -5.30 -9.04 2.26
N PHE A 120 -5.95 -8.44 3.24
CA PHE A 120 -5.32 -7.56 4.19
C PHE A 120 -5.76 -7.91 5.60
N ALA A 121 -4.88 -7.67 6.55
CA ALA A 121 -5.27 -7.55 7.94
C ALA A 121 -4.44 -6.45 8.61
N ARG A 122 -5.00 -5.79 9.61
CA ARG A 122 -4.31 -4.78 10.39
C ARG A 122 -4.81 -4.85 11.83
N ARG A 123 -3.94 -4.54 12.80
CA ARG A 123 -4.41 -4.26 14.15
C ARG A 123 -5.24 -2.96 14.16
N GLY A 124 -6.53 -3.07 14.44
CA GLY A 124 -7.42 -1.91 14.53
C GLY A 124 -7.15 -1.07 15.77
N ASP A 125 -7.66 0.16 15.78
CA ASP A 125 -7.44 1.12 16.88
C ASP A 125 -8.04 0.63 18.22
N ASN A 126 -8.99 -0.31 18.17
CA ASN A 126 -9.56 -0.98 19.33
C ASN A 126 -8.69 -2.15 19.86
N GLY A 127 -7.54 -2.40 19.24
CA GLY A 127 -6.61 -3.47 19.56
C GLY A 127 -6.93 -4.83 18.92
N GLU A 128 -8.08 -4.98 18.28
CA GLU A 128 -8.51 -6.22 17.61
C GLU A 128 -8.08 -6.24 16.15
N PRO A 129 -7.80 -7.43 15.57
CA PRO A 129 -7.48 -7.53 14.15
C PRO A 129 -8.72 -7.23 13.28
N GLN A 130 -8.52 -6.35 12.30
CA GLN A 130 -9.47 -6.09 11.22
C GLN A 130 -8.95 -6.74 9.94
N GLY A 131 -9.80 -7.44 9.21
CA GLY A 131 -9.44 -8.15 7.98
C GLY A 131 -10.23 -7.64 6.78
N TRP A 132 -9.60 -7.66 5.61
CA TRP A 132 -10.25 -7.35 4.34
C TRP A 132 -9.91 -8.40 3.27
N PRO A 133 -10.89 -8.82 2.46
CA PRO A 133 -12.33 -8.63 2.69
C PRO A 133 -12.77 -9.27 4.01
N ASP A 134 -13.96 -8.92 4.52
CA ASP A 134 -14.50 -9.51 5.75
C ASP A 134 -14.45 -11.04 5.71
N LEU A 135 -13.81 -11.61 6.72
CA LEU A 135 -13.74 -13.06 6.89
C LEU A 135 -15.12 -13.56 7.34
N LYS A 136 -15.66 -14.54 6.61
CA LYS A 136 -16.92 -15.22 6.97
C LYS A 136 -16.66 -16.44 7.85
#